data_AF-A0A852WFL8-F1
#
_entry.id   AF-A0A852WFL8-F1
#
_cell.length_a   1.000
_cell.length_b   1.000
_cell.length_c   1.000
_cell.angle_alpha   90.00
_cell.angle_beta   90.00
_cell.angle_gamma   90.00
#
_symmetry.space_group_name_H-M   'P 1'
#
loop_
_entity.id
_entity.type
_entity.pdbx_description
1 polymer ?
#
loop_
_entity_poly.entity_id
_entity_poly.type
_entity_poly.pdbx_seq_one_letter_code
_entity_poly.pdbx_strand_id
1 'polypeptide(L)'
;MSLHSENGLYVVAEFRDDGALEISGQDLSGAMGWEEYEYVITVLPDDLPTLAAALGGQPGADVMEIIYAKRRVIMARGEEAWLRDHGIPTEFCSRIEPAG
;
A
#
# COMPACT_ATOMS: atom_id res chain seq x y z
N MET A 1 -0.71 7.97 -7.15
CA MET A 1 -2.17 8.13 -6.89
C MET A 1 -2.41 8.16 -5.38
N SER A 2 -3.16 9.12 -4.84
CA SER A 2 -3.47 9.16 -3.40
C SER A 2 -4.54 8.13 -3.04
N LEU A 3 -4.26 7.29 -2.04
CA LEU A 3 -5.20 6.30 -1.48
C LEU A 3 -5.82 6.79 -0.17
N HIS A 4 -5.04 7.49 0.66
CA HIS A 4 -5.49 8.04 1.93
C HIS A 4 -4.73 9.32 2.27
N SER A 5 -5.39 10.26 2.95
CA SER A 5 -4.79 11.51 3.43
C SER A 5 -5.69 12.12 4.51
N GLU A 6 -5.66 11.54 5.70
CA GLU A 6 -6.46 12.00 6.84
C GLU A 6 -5.67 11.80 8.14
N ASN A 7 -5.87 12.67 9.13
CA ASN A 7 -5.31 12.54 10.49
C ASN A 7 -3.78 12.32 10.57
N GLY A 8 -3.02 12.88 9.62
CA GLY A 8 -1.56 12.75 9.59
C GLY A 8 -1.04 11.46 8.95
N LEU A 9 -1.94 10.58 8.47
CA LEU A 9 -1.58 9.42 7.66
C LEU A 9 -1.79 9.74 6.17
N TYR A 10 -0.72 9.60 5.40
CA TYR A 10 -0.70 9.76 3.96
C TYR A 10 -0.34 8.43 3.33
N VAL A 11 -1.14 7.96 2.39
CA VAL A 11 -0.87 6.72 1.64
C VAL A 11 -1.02 6.99 0.16
N VAL A 12 -0.01 6.61 -0.61
CA VAL A 12 0.01 6.72 -2.07
C VAL A 12 0.34 5.37 -2.69
N ALA A 13 -0.12 5.17 -3.91
CA ALA A 13 0.27 4.04 -4.76
C ALA A 13 0.81 4.55 -6.10
N GLU A 14 1.87 3.92 -6.59
CA GLU A 14 2.48 4.24 -7.86
C GLU A 14 3.11 3.02 -8.53
N PHE A 15 3.26 3.10 -9.84
CA PHE A 15 4.05 2.13 -10.59
C PHE A 15 5.47 2.64 -10.72
N ARG A 16 6.43 1.74 -10.48
CA ARG A 16 7.83 1.94 -10.83
C ARG A 16 8.07 1.70 -12.32
N ASP A 17 9.23 2.11 -12.79
CA ASP A 17 9.68 1.88 -14.18
C ASP A 17 9.80 0.40 -14.54
N ASP A 18 10.05 -0.47 -13.55
CA ASP A 18 10.10 -1.94 -13.72
C ASP A 18 8.70 -2.60 -13.75
N GLY A 19 7.64 -1.80 -13.61
CA GLY A 19 6.25 -2.25 -13.59
C GLY A 19 5.76 -2.75 -12.23
N ALA A 20 6.61 -2.75 -11.20
CA ALA A 20 6.16 -3.11 -9.85
C ALA A 20 5.27 -2.00 -9.28
N LEU A 21 4.31 -2.41 -8.46
CA LEU A 21 3.43 -1.50 -7.72
C LEU A 21 4.05 -1.23 -6.36
N GLU A 22 4.26 0.05 -6.05
CA GLU A 22 4.63 0.49 -4.70
C GLU A 22 3.42 1.14 -4.03
N ILE A 23 3.17 0.74 -2.78
CA ILE A 23 2.28 1.42 -1.85
C ILE A 23 3.16 1.97 -0.74
N SER A 24 3.23 3.29 -0.63
CA SER A 24 3.99 3.96 0.42
C SER A 24 3.06 4.71 1.36
N GLY A 25 3.41 4.69 2.64
CA GLY A 25 2.69 5.43 3.65
C GLY A 25 3.64 6.20 4.56
N GLN A 26 3.16 7.35 5.02
CA GLN A 26 3.83 8.25 5.93
C GLN A 26 2.83 8.64 7.03
N ASP A 27 3.16 8.30 8.27
CA ASP A 27 2.39 8.62 9.47
C ASP A 27 3.14 9.69 10.27
N LEU A 28 2.54 10.87 10.36
CA LEU A 28 3.05 12.04 11.09
C LEU A 28 2.29 12.27 12.42
N SER A 29 1.52 11.28 12.89
CA SER A 29 0.72 11.42 14.12
C SER A 29 1.57 11.39 15.41
N GLY A 30 2.83 10.98 15.31
CA GLY A 30 3.79 11.01 16.42
C GLY A 30 3.50 9.99 17.54
N ALA A 31 2.95 8.82 17.20
CA ALA A 31 2.65 7.78 18.18
C ALA A 31 3.94 7.11 18.71
N MET A 32 3.87 6.47 19.89
CA MET A 32 4.93 5.58 20.41
C MET A 32 6.38 6.13 20.44
N GLY A 33 6.59 7.43 20.61
CA GLY A 33 7.92 8.03 20.84
C GLY A 33 8.73 8.30 19.56
N TRP A 34 8.08 8.27 18.41
CA TRP A 34 8.62 8.74 17.13
C TRP A 34 7.87 9.98 16.64
N GLU A 35 8.53 10.78 15.81
CA GLU A 35 7.91 11.94 15.14
C GLU A 35 7.25 11.51 13.83
N GLU A 36 7.85 10.55 13.14
CA GLU A 36 7.42 10.10 11.83
C GLU A 36 7.72 8.61 11.63
N TYR A 37 6.80 7.95 10.95
CA TYR A 37 6.95 6.57 10.49
C TYR A 37 6.63 6.49 8.99
N GLU A 38 7.52 5.86 8.24
CA GLU A 38 7.35 5.64 6.81
C GLU A 38 7.47 4.16 6.46
N TYR A 39 6.73 3.72 5.46
CA TYR A 39 6.84 2.38 4.91
C TYR A 39 6.66 2.37 3.39
N VAL A 40 7.21 1.33 2.77
CA VAL A 40 7.00 0.97 1.37
C VAL A 40 6.69 -0.51 1.30
N ILE A 41 5.62 -0.85 0.59
CA ILE A 41 5.23 -2.21 0.23
C ILE A 41 5.32 -2.33 -1.29
N THR A 42 6.09 -3.30 -1.77
CA THR A 42 6.27 -3.54 -3.20
C THR A 42 5.62 -4.85 -3.62
N VAL A 43 4.75 -4.80 -4.63
CA VAL A 43 4.17 -5.97 -5.31
C VAL A 43 4.81 -6.08 -6.69
N LEU A 44 5.41 -7.24 -6.99
CA LEU A 44 6.08 -7.47 -8.25
C LEU A 44 5.08 -7.56 -9.42
N PRO A 45 5.51 -7.24 -10.67
CA PRO A 45 4.63 -7.26 -11.84
C PRO A 45 3.89 -8.59 -12.03
N ASP A 46 4.58 -9.69 -11.77
CA ASP A 46 4.05 -11.05 -11.94
C ASP A 46 2.90 -11.37 -10.96
N ASP A 47 2.82 -10.65 -9.85
CA ASP A 47 1.79 -10.83 -8.82
C ASP A 47 0.59 -9.87 -8.98
N LEU A 48 0.70 -8.87 -9.85
CA LEU A 48 -0.39 -7.90 -10.11
C LEU A 48 -1.68 -8.55 -10.64
N PRO A 49 -1.66 -9.58 -11.49
CA PRO A 49 -2.88 -10.28 -11.88
C PRO A 49 -3.60 -10.93 -10.68
N THR A 50 -2.84 -11.49 -9.74
CA THR A 50 -3.37 -12.08 -8.50
C THR A 50 -3.98 -10.99 -7.62
N LEU A 51 -3.31 -9.84 -7.47
CA LEU A 51 -3.83 -8.67 -6.77
C LEU A 51 -5.15 -8.18 -7.38
N ALA A 52 -5.18 -7.98 -8.70
CA ALA A 52 -6.38 -7.55 -9.40
C ALA A 52 -7.54 -8.54 -9.18
N ALA A 53 -7.29 -9.84 -9.30
CA ALA A 53 -8.29 -10.89 -9.08
C ALA A 53 -8.80 -10.91 -7.63
N ALA A 54 -7.92 -10.79 -6.63
CA ALA A 54 -8.28 -10.73 -5.21
C ALA A 54 -9.18 -9.52 -4.89
N LEU A 55 -9.00 -8.42 -5.60
CA LEU A 55 -9.83 -7.22 -5.48
C LEU A 55 -11.13 -7.29 -6.31
N GLY A 56 -11.39 -8.41 -7.00
CA GLY A 56 -12.58 -8.63 -7.84
C GLY A 56 -12.48 -8.01 -9.24
N GLY A 57 -11.27 -7.66 -9.67
CA GLY A 57 -10.97 -7.19 -11.02
C GLY A 57 -11.21 -8.27 -12.07
N GLN A 58 -11.53 -7.83 -13.29
CA GLN A 58 -11.60 -8.69 -14.46
C GLN A 58 -10.25 -8.69 -15.20
N PRO A 59 -9.95 -9.69 -16.03
CA PRO A 59 -8.75 -9.68 -16.86
C PRO A 59 -8.64 -8.39 -17.69
N GLY A 60 -7.49 -7.72 -17.61
CA GLY A 60 -7.23 -6.45 -18.31
C GLY A 60 -7.80 -5.20 -17.64
N ALA A 61 -8.43 -5.33 -16.47
CA ALA A 61 -8.83 -4.16 -15.68
C ALA A 61 -7.59 -3.42 -15.13
N ASP A 62 -7.71 -2.10 -15.02
CA ASP A 62 -6.65 -1.27 -14.46
C ASP A 62 -6.54 -1.52 -12.93
N VAL A 63 -5.40 -2.07 -12.51
CA VAL A 63 -5.17 -2.40 -11.10
C VAL A 63 -5.17 -1.16 -10.22
N MET A 64 -4.73 0.00 -10.71
CA MET A 64 -4.72 1.26 -9.96
C MET A 64 -6.14 1.74 -9.71
N GLU A 65 -7.02 1.67 -10.71
CA GLU A 65 -8.44 2.00 -10.52
C GLU A 65 -9.10 1.06 -9.51
N ILE A 66 -8.79 -0.23 -9.58
CA ILE A 66 -9.33 -1.24 -8.65
C ILE A 66 -8.85 -0.96 -7.22
N ILE A 67 -7.55 -0.72 -7.02
CA ILE A 67 -6.98 -0.38 -5.71
C ILE A 67 -7.66 0.87 -5.17
N TYR A 68 -7.81 1.92 -5.97
CA TYR A 68 -8.49 3.13 -5.55
C TYR A 68 -9.94 2.86 -5.13
N ALA A 69 -10.67 2.07 -5.91
CA ALA A 69 -12.06 1.71 -5.59
C ALA A 69 -12.16 0.89 -4.30
N LYS A 70 -11.16 0.07 -3.99
CA LYS A 70 -11.13 -0.84 -2.83
C LYS A 70 -10.32 -0.31 -1.64
N ARG A 71 -9.71 0.87 -1.75
CA ARG A 71 -8.75 1.42 -0.76
C ARG A 71 -9.25 1.33 0.68
N ARG A 72 -10.52 1.64 0.96
CA ARG A 72 -11.08 1.56 2.32
C ARG A 72 -11.02 0.18 2.94
N VAL A 73 -11.22 -0.87 2.13
CA VAL A 73 -11.16 -2.27 2.60
C VAL A 73 -9.72 -2.67 2.88
N ILE A 74 -8.80 -2.25 2.00
CA ILE A 74 -7.37 -2.50 2.16
C ILE A 74 -6.86 -1.80 3.43
N MET A 75 -7.11 -0.49 3.57
CA MET A 75 -6.68 0.32 4.72
C MET A 75 -7.29 -0.15 6.05
N ALA A 76 -8.56 -0.59 6.07
CA ALA A 76 -9.20 -1.05 7.30
C ALA A 76 -8.52 -2.29 7.92
N ARG A 77 -7.81 -3.08 7.10
CA ARG A 77 -7.03 -4.24 7.55
C ARG A 77 -5.55 -3.90 7.80
N GLY A 78 -5.05 -2.84 7.18
CA GLY A 78 -3.62 -2.61 6.95
C GLY A 78 -3.17 -3.28 5.66
N GLU A 79 -2.46 -2.55 4.80
CA GLU A 79 -2.16 -2.92 3.42
C GLU A 79 -1.34 -4.21 3.33
N GLU A 80 -0.24 -4.27 4.07
CA GLU A 80 0.65 -5.44 4.10
C GLU A 80 -0.09 -6.68 4.65
N ALA A 81 -0.90 -6.50 5.69
CA ALA A 81 -1.70 -7.57 6.25
C ALA A 81 -2.78 -8.05 5.26
N TRP A 82 -3.42 -7.14 4.53
CA TRP A 82 -4.41 -7.49 3.52
C TRP A 82 -3.79 -8.28 2.37
N LEU A 83 -2.63 -7.85 1.85
CA LEU A 83 -1.91 -8.52 0.77
C LEU A 83 -1.49 -9.94 1.19
N ARG A 84 -0.91 -10.06 2.39
CA ARG A 84 -0.53 -11.36 2.98
C ARG A 84 -1.72 -12.30 3.16
N ASP A 85 -2.86 -11.80 3.64
CA ASP A 85 -4.08 -12.62 3.82
C ASP A 85 -4.62 -13.17 2.48
N HIS A 86 -4.29 -12.54 1.35
CA HIS A 86 -4.64 -13.00 0.00
C HIS A 86 -3.52 -13.77 -0.70
N GLY A 87 -2.43 -14.08 0.01
CA GLY A 87 -1.30 -14.85 -0.52
C GLY A 87 -0.48 -14.12 -1.58
N ILE A 88 -0.49 -12.78 -1.57
CA ILE A 88 0.27 -11.95 -2.51
C ILE A 88 1.64 -11.67 -1.89
N PRO A 89 2.75 -12.14 -2.49
CA PRO A 89 4.09 -11.83 -2.02
C PRO A 89 4.37 -10.33 -2.09
N THR A 90 5.09 -9.82 -1.08
CA THR A 90 5.49 -8.40 -1.02
C THR A 90 6.88 -8.25 -0.47
N GLU A 91 7.60 -7.24 -0.96
CA GLU A 91 8.76 -6.69 -0.25
C GLU A 91 8.26 -5.57 0.69
N PHE A 92 8.86 -5.47 1.88
CA PHE A 92 8.49 -4.47 2.87
C PHE A 92 9.74 -3.78 3.43
N CYS A 93 9.70 -2.46 3.47
CA CYS A 93 10.70 -1.62 4.12
C CYS A 93 10.00 -0.57 4.97
N SER A 94 10.60 -0.21 6.10
CA SER A 94 10.11 0.88 6.94
C SER A 94 11.23 1.66 7.59
N ARG A 95 10.92 2.90 7.98
CA ARG A 95 11.81 3.82 8.68
C ARG A 95 11.03 4.54 9.77
N ILE A 96 11.71 4.77 10.90
CA ILE A 96 11.19 5.55 12.02
C ILE A 96 12.14 6.72 12.23
N GLU A 97 11.61 7.93 12.32
CA GLU A 97 12.34 9.10 12.78
C GLU A 97 12.00 9.32 14.27
N PRO A 98 13.00 9.22 15.18
CA PRO A 98 12.77 9.32 16.61
C PRO A 98 12.42 10.75 17.04
N ALA A 99 11.64 10.88 18.13
CA ALA A 99 11.37 12.18 18.73
C ALA A 99 12.63 12.78 19.40
N GLY A 100 12.85 14.08 19.19
CA GLY A 100 13.98 14.84 19.73
C GLY A 100 13.92 15.20 21.22
#